data_AF-A0A1Y1KD89-F1
#
_entry.id   AF-A0A1Y1KD89-F1
#
_cell.length_a   1.000
_cell.length_b   1.000
_cell.length_c   1.000
_cell.angle_alpha   90.00
_cell.angle_beta   90.00
_cell.angle_gamma   90.00
#
_symmetry.space_group_name_H-M   'P 1'
#
loop_
_entity.id
_entity.type
_entity.pdbx_description
1 polymer ?
#
loop_
_entity_poly.entity_id
_entity_poly.type
_entity_poly.pdbx_seq_one_letter_code
_entity_poly.pdbx_strand_id
1 'polypeptide(L)'
;AQKAAQYALKYKDMDEDLHSCILEQVERNNMNTRANIMYFIEHFLDLAQQGHAEYVRMMQRDIIRVVDAVAPDDGSGATNVKVVRKVLQGLQTKGHLESQAVSQIEDVLKEREINEADLSPASPPSDVEMTDKSDGQTVPKSAQKSAPHRLDKRQVEQRIEEDRERHKRQRESIWAIPKTEDAEMNKLWE
;
A
#
# COMPACT_ATOMS: atom_id res chain seq x y z
N ALA A 1 -14.63 2.16 -2.78
CA ALA A 1 -14.25 3.13 -1.73
C ALA A 1 -15.41 4.06 -1.37
N GLN A 2 -15.87 4.94 -2.27
CA GLN A 2 -16.82 6.01 -1.94
C GLN A 2 -18.15 5.55 -1.30
N LYS A 3 -18.78 4.47 -1.80
CA LYS A 3 -20.02 3.92 -1.20
C LYS A 3 -19.81 3.41 0.24
N ALA A 4 -18.67 2.78 0.50
CA ALA A 4 -18.34 2.27 1.84
C ALA A 4 -18.10 3.42 2.83
N ALA A 5 -17.40 4.47 2.39
CA ALA A 5 -17.21 5.67 3.19
C ALA A 5 -18.55 6.34 3.50
N GLN A 6 -19.41 6.54 2.50
CA GLN A 6 -20.75 7.10 2.70
C GLN A 6 -21.61 6.25 3.66
N TYR A 7 -21.52 4.92 3.58
CA TYR A 7 -22.22 4.05 4.52
C TYR A 7 -21.73 4.29 5.95
N ALA A 8 -20.42 4.31 6.18
CA ALA A 8 -19.86 4.52 7.50
C ALA A 8 -20.19 5.90 8.09
N LEU A 9 -20.21 6.94 7.27
CA LEU A 9 -20.60 8.29 7.69
C LEU A 9 -22.11 8.40 7.96
N LYS A 10 -22.93 7.68 7.21
CA LYS A 10 -24.38 7.65 7.41
C LYS A 10 -24.77 7.01 8.75
N TYR A 11 -24.08 5.93 9.14
CA TYR A 11 -24.34 5.18 10.37
C TYR A 11 -23.28 5.48 11.43
N LYS A 12 -23.13 6.77 11.78
CA LYS A 12 -22.15 7.23 12.77
C LYS A 12 -22.42 6.75 14.19
N ASP A 13 -23.63 6.27 14.45
CA ASP A 13 -24.05 5.66 15.72
C ASP A 13 -23.37 4.31 15.96
N MET A 14 -22.83 3.68 14.91
CA MET A 14 -22.07 2.43 14.96
C MET A 14 -20.58 2.67 14.63
N ASP A 15 -20.05 3.86 14.90
CA ASP A 15 -18.69 4.24 14.49
C ASP A 15 -17.59 3.36 15.11
N GLU A 16 -17.73 2.96 16.37
CA GLU A 16 -16.80 2.02 17.04
C GLU A 16 -16.78 0.63 16.37
N ASP A 17 -17.96 0.08 16.06
CA ASP A 17 -18.09 -1.23 15.41
C ASP A 17 -17.57 -1.20 13.97
N LEU A 18 -17.89 -0.13 13.24
CA LEU A 18 -17.44 0.07 11.87
C LEU A 18 -15.93 0.30 11.79
N HIS A 19 -15.36 1.04 12.73
CA HIS A 19 -13.91 1.19 12.88
C HIS A 19 -13.25 -0.16 13.18
N SER A 20 -13.84 -0.95 14.08
CA SER A 20 -13.37 -2.30 14.39
C SER A 20 -13.41 -3.22 13.17
N CYS A 21 -14.46 -3.12 12.34
CA CYS A 21 -14.57 -3.82 11.07
C CYS A 21 -13.46 -3.42 10.10
N ILE A 22 -13.12 -2.12 9.99
CA ILE A 22 -11.99 -1.66 9.17
C ILE A 22 -10.69 -2.33 9.62
N LEU A 23 -10.38 -2.31 10.92
CA LEU A 23 -9.18 -2.93 11.46
C LEU A 23 -9.16 -4.44 11.19
N GLU A 24 -10.27 -5.14 11.41
CA GLU A 24 -10.40 -6.55 11.11
C GLU A 24 -10.11 -6.85 9.62
N GLN A 25 -10.66 -6.05 8.71
CA GLN A 25 -10.44 -6.24 7.28
C GLN A 25 -8.97 -5.99 6.88
N VAL A 26 -8.28 -5.04 7.52
CA VAL A 26 -6.84 -4.85 7.30
C VAL A 26 -6.04 -6.06 7.79
N GLU A 27 -6.42 -6.67 8.92
CA GLU A 27 -5.63 -7.75 9.51
C GLU A 27 -5.88 -9.13 8.89
N ARG A 28 -7.09 -9.39 8.38
CA ARG A 28 -7.51 -10.74 7.94
C ARG A 28 -7.45 -10.96 6.43
N ASN A 29 -7.11 -9.93 5.65
CA ASN A 29 -7.05 -10.03 4.19
C ASN A 29 -5.61 -10.18 3.65
N ASN A 30 -5.51 -10.42 2.34
CA ASN A 30 -4.23 -10.46 1.61
C ASN A 30 -3.59 -9.07 1.46
N MET A 31 -2.28 -9.03 1.21
CA MET A 31 -1.48 -7.79 1.16
C MET A 31 -1.98 -6.74 0.16
N ASN A 32 -2.58 -7.15 -0.94
CA ASN A 32 -3.13 -6.22 -1.93
C ASN A 32 -4.40 -5.55 -1.39
N THR A 33 -5.31 -6.32 -0.80
CA THR A 33 -6.50 -5.78 -0.13
C THR A 33 -6.11 -4.87 1.03
N ARG A 34 -5.06 -5.19 1.80
CA ARG A 34 -4.56 -4.31 2.87
C ARG A 34 -4.13 -2.94 2.34
N ALA A 35 -3.36 -2.93 1.23
CA ALA A 35 -2.99 -1.68 0.56
C ALA A 35 -4.22 -0.90 0.04
N ASN A 36 -5.22 -1.60 -0.50
CA ASN A 36 -6.50 -1.00 -0.93
C ASN A 36 -7.24 -0.34 0.24
N ILE A 37 -7.25 -1.00 1.40
CA ILE A 37 -7.87 -0.46 2.62
C ILE A 37 -7.08 0.76 3.11
N MET A 38 -5.75 0.77 3.03
CA MET A 38 -4.95 1.95 3.40
C MET A 38 -5.29 3.18 2.56
N TYR A 39 -5.44 3.04 1.24
CA TYR A 39 -5.96 4.13 0.38
C TYR A 39 -7.40 4.53 0.72
N PHE A 40 -8.24 3.55 1.09
CA PHE A 40 -9.60 3.83 1.53
C PHE A 40 -9.61 4.66 2.82
N ILE A 41 -8.74 4.36 3.79
CA ILE A 41 -8.63 5.12 5.04
C ILE A 41 -8.32 6.58 4.76
N GLU A 42 -7.36 6.88 3.88
CA GLU A 42 -7.04 8.26 3.49
C GLU A 42 -8.25 9.02 2.96
N HIS A 43 -8.99 8.40 2.03
CA HIS A 43 -10.19 9.00 1.46
C HIS A 43 -11.34 9.09 2.48
N PHE A 44 -11.48 8.10 3.34
CA PHE A 44 -12.52 8.03 4.36
C PHE A 44 -12.34 9.15 5.39
N LEU A 45 -11.12 9.37 5.88
CA LEU A 45 -10.83 10.42 6.86
C LEU A 45 -11.05 11.83 6.28
N ASP A 46 -10.72 12.05 5.01
CA ASP A 46 -10.98 13.30 4.29
C ASP A 46 -12.48 13.64 4.27
N LEU A 47 -13.34 12.63 4.04
CA LEU A 47 -14.79 12.79 4.12
C LEU A 47 -15.29 12.92 5.57
N ALA A 48 -14.69 12.20 6.52
CA ALA A 48 -15.07 12.21 7.93
C ALA A 48 -14.74 13.53 8.63
N GLN A 49 -13.77 14.30 8.13
CA GLN A 49 -13.37 15.59 8.70
C GLN A 49 -14.54 16.57 8.80
N GLN A 50 -15.54 16.44 7.93
CA GLN A 50 -16.76 17.25 7.93
C GLN A 50 -17.81 16.73 8.93
N GLY A 51 -17.45 16.68 10.22
CA GLY A 51 -18.40 16.42 11.32
C GLY A 51 -18.36 15.03 11.96
N HIS A 52 -17.36 14.21 11.63
CA HIS A 52 -17.15 12.88 12.23
C HIS A 52 -15.72 12.73 12.79
N ALA A 53 -15.37 13.61 13.74
CA ALA A 53 -14.03 13.65 14.34
C ALA A 53 -13.64 12.36 15.09
N GLU A 54 -14.61 11.57 15.54
CA GLU A 54 -14.37 10.33 16.29
C GLU A 54 -13.65 9.28 15.43
N TYR A 55 -14.01 9.15 14.15
CA TYR A 55 -13.29 8.28 13.21
C TYR A 55 -11.83 8.72 13.02
N VAL A 56 -11.58 10.03 12.97
CA VAL A 56 -10.21 10.56 12.87
C VAL A 56 -9.42 10.20 14.13
N ARG A 57 -10.00 10.42 15.31
CA ARG A 57 -9.36 10.12 16.60
C ARG A 57 -9.03 8.63 16.76
N MET A 58 -9.99 7.75 16.45
CA MET A 58 -9.78 6.31 16.52
C MET A 58 -8.72 5.84 15.53
N MET A 59 -8.72 6.38 14.30
CA MET A 59 -7.71 6.03 13.30
C MET A 59 -6.32 6.56 13.64
N GLN A 60 -6.20 7.77 14.21
CA GLN A 60 -4.93 8.30 14.72
C GLN A 60 -4.32 7.39 15.79
N ARG A 61 -5.15 6.89 16.72
CA ARG A 61 -4.71 5.94 17.76
C ARG A 61 -4.20 4.62 17.16
N ASP A 62 -4.91 4.11 16.16
CA ASP A 62 -4.68 2.76 15.62
C ASP A 62 -3.81 2.76 14.34
N ILE A 63 -3.25 3.90 13.93
CA ILE A 63 -2.50 4.01 12.66
C ILE A 63 -1.27 3.09 12.62
N ILE A 64 -0.58 2.92 13.74
CA ILE A 64 0.59 2.03 13.84
C ILE A 64 0.15 0.58 13.58
N ARG A 65 -0.99 0.17 14.16
CA ARG A 65 -1.58 -1.16 13.95
C ARG A 65 -1.94 -1.39 12.48
N VAL A 66 -2.50 -0.37 11.81
CA VAL A 66 -2.78 -0.42 10.37
C VAL A 66 -1.49 -0.56 9.56
N VAL A 67 -0.47 0.23 9.88
CA VAL A 67 0.84 0.19 9.19
C VAL A 67 1.50 -1.18 9.35
N ASP A 68 1.53 -1.73 10.56
CA ASP A 68 2.13 -3.04 10.82
C ASP A 68 1.36 -4.17 10.14
N ALA A 69 0.05 -4.03 9.95
CA ALA A 69 -0.71 -5.00 9.18
C ALA A 69 -0.48 -4.87 7.67
N VAL A 70 -0.27 -3.67 7.13
CA VAL A 70 -0.06 -3.44 5.67
C VAL A 70 1.39 -3.68 5.23
N ALA A 71 2.35 -3.35 6.09
CA ALA A 71 3.78 -3.50 5.89
C ALA A 71 4.45 -4.07 7.15
N PRO A 72 4.27 -5.38 7.44
CA PRO A 72 4.88 -6.01 8.60
C PRO A 72 6.42 -6.04 8.51
N ASP A 73 7.06 -6.24 9.65
CA ASP A 73 8.51 -6.35 9.82
C ASP A 73 9.12 -7.64 9.24
N ASP A 74 8.29 -8.65 8.98
CA ASP A 74 8.67 -9.93 8.34
C ASP A 74 9.02 -9.81 6.83
N GLY A 75 8.90 -8.62 6.25
CA GLY A 75 9.16 -8.34 4.83
C GLY A 75 8.03 -8.76 3.88
N SER A 76 6.97 -9.41 4.36
CA SER A 76 5.83 -9.84 3.53
C SER A 76 5.08 -8.67 2.87
N GLY A 77 5.15 -7.48 3.48
CA GLY A 77 4.55 -6.25 3.00
C GLY A 77 5.53 -5.26 2.35
N ALA A 78 6.76 -5.68 2.00
CA ALA A 78 7.79 -4.80 1.42
C ALA A 78 7.28 -4.02 0.17
N THR A 79 6.57 -4.71 -0.72
CA THR A 79 5.94 -4.11 -1.91
C THR A 79 4.93 -2.99 -1.60
N ASN A 80 4.39 -2.95 -0.38
CA ASN A 80 3.43 -1.94 0.07
C ASN A 80 4.10 -0.74 0.75
N VAL A 81 5.41 -0.78 1.07
CA VAL A 81 6.09 0.31 1.81
C VAL A 81 5.92 1.66 1.11
N LYS A 82 6.04 1.69 -0.22
CA LYS A 82 5.79 2.90 -1.02
C LYS A 82 4.34 3.40 -0.93
N VAL A 83 3.38 2.49 -0.86
CA VAL A 83 1.96 2.81 -0.68
C VAL A 83 1.72 3.42 0.70
N VAL A 84 2.26 2.78 1.74
CA VAL A 84 2.17 3.25 3.13
C VAL A 84 2.73 4.66 3.24
N ARG A 85 3.95 4.90 2.75
CA ARG A 85 4.61 6.21 2.76
C ARG A 85 3.77 7.28 2.06
N LYS A 86 3.26 6.97 0.85
CA LYS A 86 2.42 7.89 0.08
C LYS A 86 1.14 8.26 0.85
N VAL A 87 0.47 7.28 1.45
CA VAL A 87 -0.77 7.51 2.21
C VAL A 87 -0.50 8.30 3.50
N LEU A 88 0.56 7.98 4.24
CA LEU A 88 0.93 8.74 5.45
C LEU A 88 1.23 10.21 5.15
N GLN A 89 1.93 10.49 4.05
CA GLN A 89 2.15 11.87 3.59
C GLN A 89 0.85 12.57 3.18
N GLY A 90 -0.09 11.85 2.55
CA GLY A 90 -1.42 12.36 2.24
C GLY A 90 -2.22 12.71 3.50
N LEU A 91 -2.19 11.83 4.49
CA LEU A 91 -2.83 12.04 5.79
C LEU A 91 -2.22 13.22 6.55
N GLN A 92 -0.90 13.40 6.50
CA GLN A 92 -0.20 14.56 7.08
C GLN A 92 -0.61 15.86 6.38
N THR A 93 -0.55 15.90 5.05
CA THR A 93 -0.86 17.09 4.25
C THR A 93 -2.30 17.57 4.47
N LYS A 94 -3.22 16.63 4.69
CA LYS A 94 -4.63 16.92 5.00
C LYS A 94 -4.89 17.23 6.48
N GLY A 95 -3.86 17.14 7.33
CA GLY A 95 -3.96 17.42 8.77
C GLY A 95 -4.65 16.32 9.59
N HIS A 96 -4.75 15.10 9.06
CA HIS A 96 -5.29 13.96 9.82
C HIS A 96 -4.24 13.30 10.72
N LEU A 97 -2.95 13.50 10.45
CA LEU A 97 -1.84 13.01 11.29
C LEU A 97 -0.86 14.14 11.58
N GLU A 98 -0.26 14.10 12.76
CA GLU A 98 0.79 15.04 13.13
C GLU A 98 2.10 14.72 12.39
N SER A 99 2.84 15.76 12.01
CA SER A 99 4.13 15.61 11.31
C SER A 99 5.12 14.75 12.11
N GLN A 100 5.13 14.87 13.44
CA GLN A 100 6.00 14.09 14.30
C GLN A 100 5.66 12.60 14.26
N ALA A 101 4.37 12.26 14.34
CA ALA A 101 3.91 10.87 14.27
C ALA A 101 4.28 10.23 12.92
N VAL A 102 4.12 10.95 11.82
CA VAL A 102 4.50 10.46 10.48
C VAL A 102 6.01 10.24 10.38
N SER A 103 6.83 11.16 10.86
CA SER A 103 8.29 10.99 10.86
C SER A 103 8.73 9.75 11.65
N GLN A 104 8.14 9.52 12.82
CA GLN A 104 8.46 8.35 13.65
C GLN A 104 8.12 7.03 12.93
N ILE A 105 6.96 6.98 12.25
CA ILE A 105 6.54 5.81 11.48
C ILE A 105 7.45 5.63 10.25
N GLU A 106 7.82 6.70 9.56
CA GLU A 106 8.71 6.64 8.41
C GLU A 106 10.11 6.12 8.76
N ASP A 107 10.65 6.48 9.93
CA ASP A 107 11.96 6.00 10.37
C ASP A 107 11.95 4.49 10.61
N VAL A 108 10.88 3.97 11.22
CA VAL A 108 10.67 2.52 11.38
C VAL A 108 10.52 1.82 10.01
N LEU A 109 9.85 2.46 9.05
CA LEU A 109 9.69 1.90 7.69
C LEU A 109 11.01 1.88 6.90
N LYS A 110 11.92 2.82 7.12
CA LYS A 110 13.25 2.83 6.45
C LYS A 110 14.07 1.61 6.85
N GLU A 111 14.04 1.21 8.12
CA GLU A 111 14.71 0.00 8.59
C GLU A 111 14.17 -1.26 7.90
N ARG A 112 12.87 -1.28 7.58
CA ARG A 112 12.21 -2.38 6.87
C ARG A 112 12.54 -2.41 5.37
N GLU A 113 12.75 -1.26 4.73
CA GLU A 113 13.13 -1.13 3.31
C GLU A 113 14.59 -1.59 3.06
N ILE A 114 15.49 -1.40 4.03
CA ILE A 114 16.88 -1.91 3.95
C ILE A 114 16.90 -3.45 3.91
N ASN A 115 16.00 -4.11 4.63
CA ASN A 115 15.88 -5.58 4.60
C ASN A 115 15.36 -6.11 3.25
N GLU A 116 14.54 -5.35 2.51
CA GLU A 116 14.10 -5.70 1.16
C GLU A 116 15.27 -5.73 0.17
N ALA A 117 16.18 -4.75 0.26
CA ALA A 117 17.35 -4.65 -0.61
C ALA A 117 18.33 -5.82 -0.40
N ASP A 118 18.41 -6.37 0.81
CA ASP A 118 19.25 -7.53 1.14
C ASP A 118 18.60 -8.88 0.73
N LEU A 119 17.27 -8.91 0.60
CA LEU A 119 16.49 -10.07 0.14
C LEU A 119 16.24 -10.09 -1.38
N SER A 120 16.52 -8.98 -2.08
CA SER A 120 16.58 -8.93 -3.53
C SER A 120 17.66 -9.91 -4.02
N PRO A 121 17.30 -11.01 -4.72
CA PRO A 121 18.31 -11.84 -5.34
C PRO A 121 18.95 -10.98 -6.42
N ALA A 122 20.19 -10.54 -6.19
CA ALA A 122 21.03 -10.00 -7.23
C ALA A 122 20.88 -10.91 -8.45
N SER A 123 20.42 -10.34 -9.56
CA SER A 123 20.22 -11.07 -10.81
C SER A 123 21.43 -11.98 -11.04
N PRO A 124 21.26 -13.30 -11.22
CA PRO A 124 22.38 -14.11 -11.63
C PRO A 124 22.88 -13.53 -12.96
N PRO A 125 24.19 -13.29 -13.14
CA PRO A 125 24.70 -12.93 -14.44
C PRO A 125 24.27 -14.03 -15.41
N SER A 126 23.53 -13.63 -16.43
CA SER A 126 23.11 -14.48 -17.52
C SER A 126 24.33 -14.87 -18.35
N ASP A 127 25.05 -15.90 -17.92
CA ASP A 127 25.95 -16.67 -18.78
C ASP A 127 25.21 -17.91 -19.27
N VAL A 128 24.63 -17.77 -20.47
CA VAL A 128 24.18 -18.88 -21.29
C VAL A 128 25.39 -19.56 -21.92
N GLU A 129 26.16 -20.33 -21.16
CA GLU A 129 27.09 -21.31 -21.72
C GLU A 129 26.38 -22.66 -21.91
N MET A 130 25.99 -22.91 -23.16
CA MET A 130 25.68 -24.26 -23.66
C MET A 130 26.95 -25.11 -23.59
N THR A 131 27.06 -25.99 -22.60
CA THR A 131 28.01 -27.11 -22.65
C THR A 131 27.35 -28.43 -22.27
N ASP A 132 27.68 -29.42 -23.10
CA ASP A 132 27.12 -30.76 -23.19
C ASP A 132 27.59 -31.68 -22.04
N LYS A 133 26.78 -32.72 -21.82
CA LYS A 133 26.78 -33.71 -20.73
C LYS A 133 28.13 -34.31 -20.33
N SER A 134 28.28 -34.67 -19.05
CA SER A 134 28.63 -36.03 -18.61
C SER A 134 28.55 -36.23 -17.08
N ASP A 135 28.42 -37.51 -16.70
CA ASP A 135 27.98 -38.11 -15.45
C ASP A 135 28.71 -37.78 -14.14
N GLY A 136 27.91 -37.74 -13.06
CA GLY A 136 28.15 -38.55 -11.86
C GLY A 136 29.03 -37.98 -10.75
N GLN A 137 28.43 -37.26 -9.77
CA GLN A 137 28.80 -37.47 -8.37
C GLN A 137 27.75 -36.91 -7.39
N THR A 138 27.36 -37.75 -6.43
CA THR A 138 26.47 -37.43 -5.30
C THR A 138 27.18 -36.53 -4.29
N VAL A 139 26.65 -35.33 -4.06
CA VAL A 139 27.02 -34.45 -2.93
C VAL A 139 25.76 -34.00 -2.17
N PRO A 140 25.82 -33.86 -0.84
CA PRO A 140 24.64 -33.90 0.02
C PRO A 140 23.84 -32.60 -0.03
N LYS A 141 22.51 -32.73 0.01
CA LYS A 141 21.52 -31.65 0.05
C LYS A 141 21.75 -30.76 1.28
N SER A 142 22.39 -29.61 1.10
CA SER A 142 22.37 -28.51 2.06
C SER A 142 21.04 -27.78 1.97
N ALA A 143 20.24 -27.91 3.05
CA ALA A 143 19.16 -27.04 3.49
C ALA A 143 18.42 -26.26 2.38
N GLN A 144 17.33 -26.85 1.88
CA GLN A 144 16.27 -26.08 1.25
C GLN A 144 15.77 -25.03 2.25
N LYS A 145 16.27 -23.79 2.16
CA LYS A 145 15.53 -22.64 2.67
C LYS A 145 14.17 -22.70 1.99
N SER A 146 13.12 -22.83 2.78
CA SER A 146 11.73 -22.87 2.34
C SER A 146 11.51 -21.77 1.31
N ALA A 147 11.32 -22.17 0.05
CA ALA A 147 11.00 -21.22 -1.01
C ALA A 147 9.76 -20.43 -0.54
N PRO A 148 9.79 -19.09 -0.58
CA PRO A 148 8.63 -18.29 -0.21
C PRO A 148 7.46 -18.81 -1.05
N HIS A 149 6.35 -19.09 -0.38
CA HIS A 149 5.14 -19.64 -1.00
C HIS A 149 4.82 -18.80 -2.23
N ARG A 150 5.06 -19.34 -3.43
CA ARG A 150 4.82 -18.62 -4.68
C ARG A 150 3.33 -18.30 -4.71
N LEU A 151 2.99 -17.01 -4.62
CA LEU A 151 1.62 -16.53 -4.66
C LEU A 151 0.92 -17.10 -5.90
N ASP A 152 -0.38 -17.42 -5.75
CA ASP A 152 -1.15 -17.99 -6.85
C ASP A 152 -1.10 -17.05 -8.06
N LYS A 153 -0.88 -17.61 -9.25
CA LYS A 153 -0.69 -16.83 -10.49
C LYS A 153 -1.85 -15.86 -10.72
N ARG A 154 -3.07 -16.28 -10.39
CA ARG A 154 -4.28 -15.46 -10.49
C ARG A 154 -4.24 -14.24 -9.57
N GLN A 155 -3.72 -14.39 -8.35
CA GLN A 155 -3.59 -13.29 -7.39
C GLN A 155 -2.57 -12.26 -7.87
N VAL A 156 -1.47 -12.73 -8.47
CA VAL A 156 -0.45 -11.85 -9.06
C VAL A 156 -1.02 -11.09 -10.26
N GLU A 157 -1.71 -11.76 -11.17
CA GLU A 157 -2.37 -11.13 -12.33
C GLU A 157 -3.42 -10.11 -11.90
N GLN A 158 -4.25 -10.45 -10.91
CA GLN A 158 -5.24 -9.53 -10.35
C GLN A 158 -4.58 -8.29 -9.77
N ARG A 159 -3.49 -8.44 -9.01
CA ARG A 159 -2.77 -7.29 -8.44
C ARG A 159 -2.21 -6.38 -9.53
N ILE A 160 -1.60 -6.97 -10.57
CA ILE A 160 -1.08 -6.22 -11.71
C ILE A 160 -2.21 -5.43 -12.40
N GLU A 161 -3.35 -6.06 -12.63
CA GLU A 161 -4.49 -5.40 -13.28
C GLU A 161 -5.11 -4.29 -12.42
N GLU A 162 -5.22 -4.50 -11.10
CA GLU A 162 -5.70 -3.46 -10.19
C GLU A 162 -4.75 -2.25 -10.13
N ASP A 163 -3.44 -2.48 -10.10
CA ASP A 163 -2.44 -1.41 -10.14
C ASP A 163 -2.44 -0.69 -11.48
N ARG A 164 -2.62 -1.42 -12.58
CA ARG A 164 -2.83 -0.85 -13.92
C ARG A 164 -4.05 0.05 -13.96
N GLU A 165 -5.19 -0.42 -13.47
CA GLU A 165 -6.44 0.37 -13.43
C GLU A 165 -6.35 1.55 -12.46
N ARG A 166 -5.59 1.45 -11.36
CA ARG A 166 -5.31 2.60 -10.49
C ARG A 166 -4.52 3.68 -11.22
N HIS A 167 -3.42 3.29 -11.85
CA HIS A 167 -2.55 4.23 -12.55
C HIS A 167 -3.25 4.86 -13.75
N LYS A 168 -4.09 4.09 -14.46
CA LYS A 168 -4.98 4.59 -15.50
C LYS A 168 -5.91 5.68 -14.97
N ARG A 169 -6.66 5.45 -13.88
CA ARG A 169 -7.55 6.46 -13.28
C ARG A 169 -6.82 7.74 -12.85
N GLN A 170 -5.61 7.62 -12.30
CA GLN A 170 -4.80 8.78 -11.93
C GLN A 170 -4.43 9.65 -13.14
N ARG A 171 -4.34 9.05 -14.33
CA ARG A 171 -3.98 9.75 -15.56
C ARG A 171 -5.18 10.29 -16.33
N GLU A 172 -6.38 9.75 -16.13
CA GLU A 172 -7.62 10.15 -16.83
C GLU A 172 -7.89 11.67 -16.75
N SER A 173 -7.50 12.33 -15.65
CA SER A 173 -7.69 13.78 -15.45
C SER A 173 -6.52 14.66 -15.91
N ILE A 174 -5.42 14.10 -16.42
CA ILE A 174 -4.22 14.89 -16.78
C ILE A 174 -4.54 15.90 -17.90
N TRP A 175 -5.33 15.48 -18.88
CA TRP A 175 -5.71 16.33 -20.01
C TRP A 175 -6.93 17.22 -19.70
N ALA A 176 -7.59 17.04 -18.55
CA ALA A 176 -8.71 17.89 -18.18
C ALA A 176 -8.22 19.33 -17.95
N ILE A 177 -8.96 20.29 -18.48
CA ILE A 177 -8.72 21.72 -18.27
C ILE A 177 -9.96 22.29 -17.55
N PRO A 178 -9.80 22.98 -16.41
CA PRO A 178 -10.91 23.60 -15.72
C PRO A 178 -11.54 24.70 -16.58
N LYS A 179 -12.87 24.86 -16.50
CA LYS A 179 -13.62 25.86 -17.28
C LYS A 179 -13.53 27.27 -16.69
N THR A 180 -12.35 27.69 -16.23
CA THR A 180 -12.10 29.06 -15.78
C THR A 180 -11.55 29.89 -16.93
N GLU A 181 -11.76 31.21 -16.91
CA GLU A 181 -11.16 32.10 -17.92
C GLU A 181 -9.64 31.88 -17.97
N ASP A 182 -9.09 31.83 -19.18
CA ASP A 182 -7.67 31.66 -19.49
C ASP A 182 -6.99 30.39 -18.94
N ALA A 183 -7.75 29.39 -18.47
CA ALA A 183 -7.21 28.13 -17.95
C ALA A 183 -6.39 27.36 -18.99
N GLU A 184 -6.85 27.33 -20.25
CA GLU A 184 -6.14 26.69 -21.36
C GLU A 184 -4.82 27.39 -21.64
N MET A 185 -4.84 28.74 -21.65
CA MET A 185 -3.67 29.56 -21.91
C MET A 185 -2.63 29.39 -20.80
N ASN A 186 -3.01 29.52 -19.53
CA ASN A 186 -2.08 29.39 -18.41
C ASN A 186 -1.41 28.02 -18.36
N LYS A 187 -2.15 26.94 -18.67
CA LYS A 187 -1.60 25.57 -18.70
C LYS A 187 -0.63 25.32 -19.87
N LEU A 188 -0.73 26.08 -20.96
CA LEU A 188 0.16 25.97 -22.12
C LEU A 188 1.48 26.73 -21.95
N TRP A 189 1.52 27.71 -21.03
CA TRP A 189 2.67 28.61 -20.81
C TRP A 189 3.52 28.25 -19.59
N GLU A 190 3.09 27.32 -18.75
CA GLU A 190 3.88 26.67 -17.68
C GLU A 190 4.64 25.43 -18.20
#